data_AF-A0A7V9ADA0-F1
#
_entry.id   AF-A0A7V9ADA0-F1
#
_cell.length_a   1.000
_cell.length_b   1.000
_cell.length_c   1.000
_cell.angle_alpha   90.00
_cell.angle_beta   90.00
_cell.angle_gamma   90.00
#
_symmetry.space_group_name_H-M   'P 1'
#
loop_
_entity.id
_entity.type
_entity.pdbx_description
1 polymer ?
#
loop_
_entity_poly.entity_id
_entity_poly.type
_entity_poly.pdbx_seq_one_letter_code
_entity_poly.pdbx_strand_id
1 'polypeptide(L)' 'MQSGRFAAGLQPHGLRAKQFVLLNLVDLADGPSQHELGRRLGLDPSGLVATIDELEARELLER' A
#
# COMPACT_ATOMS: atom_id res chain seq x y z
N MET A 1 -12.25 -15.83 -7.16
CA MET A 1 -10.99 -16.59 -7.41
C MET A 1 -9.84 -15.74 -7.96
N GLN A 2 -10.07 -14.53 -8.49
CA GLN A 2 -9.00 -13.69 -9.06
C GLN A 2 -8.05 -13.07 -8.01
N SER A 3 -8.59 -12.70 -6.83
CA SER A 3 -7.85 -12.14 -5.71
C SER A 3 -6.76 -13.06 -5.14
N GLY A 4 -7.00 -14.39 -5.13
CA GLY A 4 -6.04 -15.36 -4.61
C GLY A 4 -4.79 -15.50 -5.49
N ARG A 5 -4.94 -15.54 -6.82
CA ARG A 5 -3.79 -15.61 -7.75
C ARG A 5 -2.95 -14.35 -7.69
N PHE A 6 -3.60 -13.18 -7.58
CA PHE A 6 -2.89 -11.91 -7.45
C PHE A 6 -2.10 -11.85 -6.13
N ALA A 7 -2.73 -12.18 -5.01
CA ALA A 7 -2.05 -12.23 -3.72
C ALA A 7 -0.86 -13.23 -3.73
N ALA A 8 -1.02 -14.39 -4.37
CA ALA A 8 0.07 -15.35 -4.53
C ALA A 8 1.24 -14.79 -5.36
N GLY A 9 0.96 -13.97 -6.38
CA GLY A 9 2.00 -13.30 -7.18
C GLY A 9 2.80 -12.25 -6.40
N LEU A 10 2.23 -11.67 -5.34
CA LEU A 10 2.91 -10.70 -4.49
C LEU A 10 3.77 -11.33 -3.38
N GLN A 11 3.51 -12.59 -3.02
CA GLN A 11 4.24 -13.29 -1.96
C GLN A 11 5.76 -13.33 -2.15
N PRO A 12 6.32 -13.61 -3.35
CA PRO A 12 7.77 -13.58 -3.58
C PRO A 12 8.42 -12.22 -3.31
N HIS A 13 7.64 -11.14 -3.43
CA HIS A 13 8.07 -9.78 -3.13
C HIS A 13 7.80 -9.38 -1.68
N GLY A 14 7.30 -10.29 -0.84
CA GLY A 14 6.90 -10.01 0.53
C GLY A 14 5.79 -8.95 0.63
N LEU A 15 4.97 -8.78 -0.41
CA LEU A 15 3.93 -7.75 -0.46
C LEU A 15 2.54 -8.34 -0.22
N ARG A 16 1.72 -7.58 0.49
CA ARG A 16 0.27 -7.81 0.59
C ARG A 16 -0.44 -6.99 -0.48
N ALA A 17 -1.62 -7.44 -0.91
CA ALA A 17 -2.41 -6.73 -1.92
C ALA A 17 -2.65 -5.25 -1.57
N LYS A 18 -2.93 -4.94 -0.30
CA LYS A 18 -3.10 -3.56 0.18
C LYS A 18 -1.86 -2.68 -0.02
N GLN A 19 -0.68 -3.23 0.22
CA GLN A 19 0.59 -2.52 0.09
C GLN A 19 0.89 -2.22 -1.38
N PHE A 20 0.61 -3.18 -2.26
CA PHE A 20 0.73 -2.97 -3.69
C PHE A 20 -0.20 -1.86 -4.20
N VAL A 21 -1.46 -1.85 -3.77
CA VAL A 21 -2.41 -0.79 -4.16
C VAL A 21 -1.95 0.58 -3.64
N LEU A 22 -1.44 0.66 -2.40
CA LEU A 22 -0.89 1.90 -1.86
C LEU A 22 0.27 2.42 -2.73
N LEU A 23 1.26 1.59 -3.04
CA LEU A 23 2.39 1.97 -3.89
C LEU A 23 1.93 2.49 -5.27
N ASN A 24 0.96 1.82 -5.89
CA ASN A 24 0.40 2.29 -7.17
C ASN A 24 -0.34 3.63 -7.04
N LEU A 25 -1.06 3.86 -5.94
CA LEU A 25 -1.76 5.13 -5.72
C LEU A 25 -0.78 6.29 -5.51
N VAL A 26 0.35 6.03 -4.85
CA VAL A 26 1.42 7.03 -4.66
C VAL A 26 2.18 7.32 -5.95
N ASP A 27 2.39 6.32 -6.81
CA ASP A 27 3.06 6.50 -8.10
C ASP A 27 2.17 7.22 -9.13
N LEU A 28 0.85 6.96 -9.11
CA LEU A 28 -0.09 7.52 -10.08
C LEU A 28 -0.54 8.95 -9.79
N ALA A 29 -0.45 9.39 -8.54
CA ALA A 29 -0.74 10.76 -8.14
C ALA A 29 0.56 11.32 -7.56
N ASP A 30 1.10 12.43 -8.05
CA ASP A 30 2.33 13.07 -7.52
C ASP A 30 2.25 13.30 -5.99
N GLY A 31 2.54 12.27 -5.18
CA GLY A 31 2.42 12.26 -3.72
C GLY A 31 1.03 12.65 -3.17
N PRO A 32 0.02 11.76 -3.16
CA PRO A 32 -1.26 12.06 -2.52
C PRO A 32 -1.10 12.19 -1.00
N SER A 33 -1.90 13.06 -0.37
CA SER A 33 -1.91 13.15 1.09
C SER A 33 -2.30 11.81 1.74
N GLN A 34 -1.76 11.54 2.94
CA GLN A 34 -2.13 10.34 3.70
C GLN A 34 -3.64 10.26 3.98
N HIS A 35 -4.30 11.40 4.24
CA HIS A 35 -5.74 11.42 4.42
C HIS A 35 -6.49 10.91 3.16
N GLU A 36 -6.03 11.32 1.98
CA GLU A 36 -6.60 10.86 0.72
C GLU A 36 -6.33 9.36 0.47
N LEU A 37 -5.11 8.89 0.75
CA LEU A 37 -4.76 7.47 0.68
C LEU A 37 -5.65 6.62 1.58
N GLY A 38 -5.83 7.02 2.85
CA GLY A 38 -6.68 6.31 3.80
C GLY A 38 -8.13 6.21 3.32
N ARG A 39 -8.69 7.32 2.83
CA ARG A 39 -10.04 7.35 2.25
C ARG A 39 -10.17 6.44 1.03
N ARG A 40 -9.20 6.47 0.10
CA ARG A 40 -9.21 5.64 -1.12
C ARG A 40 -9.06 4.15 -0.82
N LEU A 41 -8.26 3.80 0.19
CA LEU A 41 -7.99 2.41 0.59
C LEU A 41 -9.01 1.86 1.60
N GLY A 42 -9.90 2.69 2.13
CA GLY A 42 -10.82 2.30 3.21
C GLY A 42 -10.10 1.95 4.51
N LEU A 43 -8.92 2.55 4.74
CA LEU A 43 -8.12 2.36 5.94
C LEU A 43 -8.41 3.47 6.95
N ASP A 44 -8.55 3.10 8.21
CA ASP A 44 -8.47 4.07 9.29
C ASP A 44 -7.04 4.66 9.39
N PRO A 45 -6.86 5.80 10.11
CA PRO A 45 -5.57 6.46 10.17
C PRO A 45 -4.43 5.59 10.70
N SER A 46 -4.66 4.76 11.73
CA SER A 46 -3.59 3.95 12.31
C SER A 46 -3.21 2.78 11.41
N GLY A 47 -4.19 2.16 10.75
CA GLY A 47 -3.96 1.12 9.74
C GLY A 47 -3.22 1.62 8.51
N LEU A 48 -3.48 2.87 8.09
CA LEU A 48 -2.71 3.51 7.02
C LEU A 48 -1.27 3.78 7.46
N VAL A 49 -1.07 4.45 8.61
CA VAL A 49 0.27 4.79 9.12
C VAL A 49 1.11 3.53 9.29
N ALA A 50 0.58 2.48 9.91
CA ALA A 50 1.28 1.21 10.04
C ALA A 50 1.66 0.59 8.69
N THR A 51 0.82 0.75 7.66
CA THR A 51 1.13 0.24 6.32
C THR A 51 2.23 1.07 5.63
N ILE A 52 2.25 2.39 5.85
CA ILE A 52 3.31 3.29 5.36
C ILE A 52 4.63 2.96 6.08
N ASP A 53 4.63 2.87 7.41
CA ASP A 53 5.81 2.54 8.22
C ASP A 53 6.45 1.21 7.76
N GLU A 54 5.63 0.18 7.51
CA GLU A 54 6.12 -1.11 7.01
C GLU A 54 6.77 -1.02 5.61
N LEU A 55 6.27 -0.14 4.74
CA LEU A 55 6.82 0.05 3.39
C LEU A 55 8.09 0.89 3.40
N GLU A 56 8.11 1.92 4.25
CA GLU A 56 9.27 2.79 4.47
C GLU A 56 10.43 2.02 5.09
N ALA A 57 10.17 1.15 6.09
CA ALA A 57 11.17 0.26 6.67
C ALA A 57 11.79 -0.74 5.67
N ARG A 58 11.17 -0.89 4.51
CA ARG A 58 11.64 -1.74 3.40
C ARG A 58 12.21 -0.94 2.24
N GLU A 59 12.33 0.38 2.40
CA GLU A 59 12.83 1.30 1.39
C GLU A 59 12.00 1.28 0.08
N LEU A 60 10.70 0.96 0.20
CA LEU A 60 9.77 0.91 -0.94
C LEU A 60 8.93 2.19 -1.09
N LEU A 61 8.94 3.05 -0.08
CA LEU A 61 8.16 4.27 0.00
C LEU A 61 8.93 5.31 0.83
N GLU A 62 8.90 6.56 0.40
CA GLU A 62 9.37 7.71 1.16
C GLU A 62 8.17 8.55 1.59
N ARG A 63 8.23 9.13 2.79
CA ARG A 63 7.13 9.92 3.38
C ARG A 63 7.23 11.40 3.07
#